data_AF-C7YYG5-F1
#
_entry.id   AF-C7YYG5-F1
#
_cell.length_a   1.000
_cell.length_b   1.000
_cell.length_c   1.000
_cell.angle_alpha   90.00
_cell.angle_beta   90.00
_cell.angle_gamma   90.00
#
_symmetry.space_group_name_H-M   'P 1'
#
loop_
_entity.id
_entity.type
_entity.pdbx_description
1 polymer ?
#
loop_
_entity_poly.entity_id
_entity_poly.type
_entity_poly.pdbx_seq_one_letter_code
_entity_poly.pdbx_strand_id
1 'polypeptide(L)'
;MNRASRLRQAQQLGPMPDLVWERAMQVPFLDDKPMDGPPSCTEQDFKRPHLRRCTFDFDTIIWERKLGGGLDGYVWKVWFGETGPFALKVFWDTEPPDFRHYYAAQRECQNAAVFQMIEAAIAQAAVESKPIRVLANPKSKQEARYNLYAFSDEARLMSCPEDLETVEVTSMPRFRRCYGWLKFSGEVFKNLPFELRAHPRTVSKIQRSISSSKEYTAIVYEYVEEGENDEAVVEEVDRFCWLTGFSHNLSPATRNWKSGVLVDLADIIYARGYGWRQGTYKPRTAEYILVEW
;
A
#
# COMPACT_ATOMS: atom_id res chain seq x y z
N MET A 1 14.59 -14.74 9.72
CA MET A 1 14.46 -13.62 10.68
C MET A 1 13.23 -12.81 10.33
N ASN A 2 12.18 -12.85 11.17
CA ASN A 2 10.90 -12.17 10.94
C ASN A 2 11.02 -10.63 11.04
N ARG A 3 10.04 -9.91 10.48
CA ARG A 3 9.98 -8.43 10.44
C ARG A 3 10.21 -7.79 11.81
N ALA A 4 9.54 -8.35 12.81
CA ALA A 4 9.68 -8.12 14.24
C ALA A 4 11.14 -8.06 14.75
N SER A 5 11.95 -9.04 14.37
CA SER A 5 13.32 -9.18 14.86
C SER A 5 14.28 -8.17 14.25
N ARG A 6 14.08 -7.79 12.98
CA ARG A 6 14.91 -6.78 12.31
C ARG A 6 14.68 -5.39 12.87
N LEU A 7 13.42 -5.10 13.19
CA LEU A 7 13.00 -3.88 13.86
C LEU A 7 13.71 -3.68 15.20
N ARG A 8 13.74 -4.72 16.03
CA ARG A 8 14.46 -4.69 17.31
C ARG A 8 15.96 -4.43 17.13
N GLN A 9 16.58 -5.14 16.18
CA GLN A 9 18.00 -4.94 15.90
C GLN A 9 18.26 -3.49 15.43
N ALA A 10 17.40 -2.94 14.57
CA ALA A 10 17.50 -1.55 14.13
C ALA A 10 17.34 -0.54 15.28
N GLN A 11 16.40 -0.77 16.22
CA GLN A 11 16.24 0.08 17.41
C GLN A 11 17.45 -0.01 18.36
N GLN A 12 18.02 -1.21 18.54
CA GLN A 12 19.20 -1.42 19.40
C GLN A 12 20.46 -0.75 18.85
N LEU A 13 20.60 -0.66 17.53
CA LEU A 13 21.74 -0.02 16.89
C LEU A 13 21.69 1.52 16.96
N GLY A 14 20.56 2.11 17.39
CA GLY A 14 20.36 3.55 17.43
C GLY A 14 20.35 4.20 16.04
N PRO A 15 20.27 5.55 15.98
CA PRO A 15 20.33 6.28 14.71
C PRO A 15 21.74 6.12 14.11
N MET A 16 21.85 5.22 13.12
CA MET A 16 23.02 5.15 12.25
C MET A 16 22.78 6.11 11.08
N PRO A 17 23.69 7.07 10.79
CA PRO A 17 23.52 7.95 9.65
C PRO A 17 23.55 7.15 8.35
N ASP A 18 22.36 6.94 7.78
CA ASP A 18 22.13 6.31 6.49
C ASP A 18 21.42 7.34 5.61
N LEU A 19 22.22 8.13 4.89
CA LEU A 19 21.73 9.18 4.00
C LEU A 19 20.71 8.67 2.97
N VAL A 20 20.77 7.38 2.60
CA VAL A 20 19.79 6.79 1.66
C VAL A 20 18.44 6.61 2.35
N TRP A 21 18.45 6.14 3.60
CA TRP A 21 17.25 6.01 4.40
C TRP A 21 16.64 7.37 4.75
N GLU A 22 17.45 8.33 5.22
CA GLU A 22 16.98 9.68 5.57
C GLU A 22 16.30 10.36 4.38
N ARG A 23 16.93 10.33 3.21
CA ARG A 23 16.34 10.87 1.97
C ARG A 23 15.05 10.17 1.60
N ALA A 24 14.99 8.84 1.76
CA ALA A 24 13.79 8.08 1.43
C ALA A 24 12.61 8.44 2.35
N MET A 25 12.86 8.64 3.63
CA MET A 25 11.84 8.99 4.62
C MET A 25 11.29 10.41 4.46
N GLN A 26 12.03 11.30 3.80
CA GLN A 26 11.61 12.68 3.51
C GLN A 26 10.83 12.82 2.20
N VAL A 27 10.68 11.76 1.40
CA VAL A 27 9.93 11.83 0.14
C VAL A 27 8.44 12.08 0.44
N PRO A 28 7.85 13.18 -0.06
CA PRO A 28 6.42 13.43 0.08
C PRO A 28 5.59 12.29 -0.53
N PHE A 29 4.44 12.00 0.05
CA PHE A 29 3.58 10.88 -0.37
C PHE A 29 2.08 11.18 -0.30
N LEU A 30 1.70 12.38 0.12
CA LEU A 30 0.32 12.87 0.17
C LEU A 30 0.17 14.04 -0.81
N ASP A 31 -0.98 14.09 -1.48
CA ASP A 31 -1.43 15.18 -2.34
C ASP A 31 -2.75 15.72 -1.79
N ASP A 32 -2.83 17.03 -1.55
CA ASP A 32 -4.01 17.72 -1.01
C ASP A 32 -5.16 17.83 -2.02
N LYS A 33 -4.90 17.55 -3.31
CA LYS A 33 -5.95 17.47 -4.32
C LYS A 33 -6.98 16.41 -3.93
N PRO A 34 -8.28 16.70 -4.10
CA PRO A 34 -9.33 15.72 -3.85
C PRO A 34 -9.17 14.52 -4.79
N MET A 35 -9.49 13.33 -4.28
CA MET A 35 -9.57 12.10 -5.06
C MET A 35 -10.87 12.09 -5.89
N ASP A 36 -10.94 13.01 -6.85
CA ASP A 36 -12.01 13.11 -7.83
C ASP A 36 -11.47 12.77 -9.23
N GLY A 37 -12.13 11.82 -9.91
CA GLY A 37 -11.67 11.28 -11.19
C GLY A 37 -10.38 10.46 -11.15
N PRO A 38 -9.88 10.02 -12.32
CA PRO A 38 -8.64 9.24 -12.44
C PRO A 38 -7.39 10.07 -12.08
N PRO A 39 -6.33 9.45 -11.54
CA PRO A 39 -5.05 10.12 -11.35
C PRO A 39 -4.34 10.37 -12.69
N SER A 40 -3.39 11.30 -12.67
CA SER A 40 -2.42 11.46 -13.75
C SER A 40 -1.52 10.23 -13.86
N CYS A 41 -1.17 9.84 -15.09
CA CYS A 41 -0.35 8.66 -15.38
C CYS A 41 1.00 9.04 -16.01
N THR A 42 1.54 10.23 -15.74
CA THR A 42 2.86 10.61 -16.24
C THR A 42 3.98 9.78 -15.59
N GLU A 43 5.11 9.64 -16.26
CA GLU A 43 6.29 8.98 -15.70
C GLU A 43 6.71 9.63 -14.38
N GLN A 44 6.58 10.96 -14.30
CA GLN A 44 6.94 11.73 -13.13
C GLN A 44 6.05 11.36 -11.92
N ASP A 45 4.76 11.10 -12.15
CA ASP A 45 3.83 10.66 -11.10
C ASP A 45 4.14 9.23 -10.65
N PHE A 46 4.48 8.32 -11.58
CA PHE A 46 4.99 6.99 -11.23
C PHE A 46 6.33 7.03 -10.47
N LYS A 47 7.18 8.03 -10.74
CA LYS A 47 8.43 8.27 -9.99
C LYS A 47 8.18 8.76 -8.57
N ARG A 48 7.13 9.55 -8.37
CA ARG A 48 6.78 10.19 -7.09
C ARG A 48 5.28 10.07 -6.83
N PRO A 49 4.80 8.84 -6.51
CA PRO A 49 3.39 8.62 -6.28
C PRO A 49 2.93 9.34 -5.01
N HIS A 50 1.92 10.19 -5.13
CA HIS A 50 1.26 10.85 -4.02
C HIS A 50 -0.20 10.39 -3.96
N LEU A 51 -0.65 9.95 -2.79
CA LEU A 51 -2.05 9.60 -2.61
C LEU A 51 -2.88 10.88 -2.49
N ARG A 52 -3.98 10.98 -3.23
CA ARG A 52 -4.92 12.11 -3.18
C ARG A 52 -5.81 12.06 -1.92
N ARG A 53 -6.31 13.22 -1.51
CA ARG A 53 -7.12 13.39 -0.31
C ARG A 53 -8.51 12.79 -0.48
N CYS A 54 -9.02 12.12 0.55
CA CYS A 54 -10.37 11.58 0.56
C CYS A 54 -11.42 12.71 0.46
N THR A 55 -12.49 12.47 -0.27
CA THR A 55 -13.58 13.43 -0.52
C THR A 55 -14.75 13.29 0.45
N PHE A 56 -14.73 12.29 1.33
CA PHE A 56 -15.80 12.07 2.30
C PHE A 56 -15.81 13.14 3.38
N ASP A 57 -17.00 13.47 3.85
CA ASP A 57 -17.18 14.41 4.94
C ASP A 57 -16.80 13.76 6.28
N PHE A 58 -15.65 14.17 6.80
CA PHE A 58 -15.10 13.69 8.07
C PHE A 58 -16.04 13.94 9.25
N ASP A 59 -16.84 15.01 9.25
CA ASP A 59 -17.72 15.36 10.37
C ASP A 59 -18.91 14.40 10.50
N THR A 60 -19.16 13.59 9.46
CA THR A 60 -20.24 12.60 9.42
C THR A 60 -19.81 11.18 9.82
N ILE A 61 -18.59 11.01 10.32
CA ILE A 61 -18.04 9.68 10.61
C ILE A 61 -18.80 8.98 11.75
N ILE A 62 -19.25 7.76 11.47
CA ILE A 62 -19.87 6.86 12.45
C ILE A 62 -18.94 5.65 12.64
N TRP A 63 -18.46 5.47 13.86
CA TRP A 63 -17.56 4.38 14.23
C TRP A 63 -18.37 3.14 14.61
N GLU A 64 -18.36 2.10 13.77
CA GLU A 64 -19.14 0.89 14.02
C GLU A 64 -18.40 -0.07 14.96
N ARG A 65 -17.21 -0.51 14.57
CA ARG A 65 -16.41 -1.47 15.36
C ARG A 65 -14.93 -1.42 15.01
N LYS A 66 -14.10 -1.92 15.93
CA LYS A 66 -12.67 -2.19 15.66
C LYS A 66 -12.54 -3.43 14.80
N LEU A 67 -11.70 -3.37 13.76
CA LEU A 67 -11.34 -4.53 12.94
C LEU A 67 -10.03 -5.16 13.41
N GLY A 68 -9.13 -4.38 14.02
CA GLY A 68 -7.90 -4.91 14.60
C GLY A 68 -6.75 -3.92 14.51
N GLY A 69 -5.61 -4.29 15.08
CA GLY A 69 -4.39 -3.48 15.03
C GLY A 69 -3.15 -4.34 14.87
N GLY A 70 -2.24 -3.88 14.02
CA GLY A 70 -0.97 -4.52 13.72
C GLY A 70 0.22 -3.62 14.03
N LEU A 71 1.34 -3.92 13.39
CA LEU A 71 2.60 -3.19 13.56
C LEU A 71 2.54 -1.76 12.98
N ASP A 72 1.77 -1.57 11.92
CA ASP A 72 1.73 -0.35 11.11
C ASP A 72 0.62 0.61 11.52
N GLY A 73 -0.51 0.07 11.97
CA GLY A 73 -1.66 0.88 12.37
C GLY A 73 -2.78 0.08 13.01
N TYR A 74 -3.90 0.76 13.20
CA TYR A 74 -5.14 0.21 13.71
C TYR A 74 -6.27 0.49 12.71
N VAL A 75 -7.24 -0.41 12.62
CA VAL A 75 -8.30 -0.37 11.62
C VAL A 75 -9.67 -0.41 12.28
N TRP A 76 -10.57 0.45 11.82
CA TRP A 76 -11.97 0.48 12.20
C TRP A 76 -12.87 0.26 10.99
N LYS A 77 -14.03 -0.34 11.24
CA LYS A 77 -15.17 -0.32 10.32
C LYS A 77 -15.96 0.95 10.62
N VAL A 78 -16.16 1.79 9.61
CA VAL A 78 -16.78 3.11 9.74
C VAL A 78 -17.79 3.36 8.63
N TRP A 79 -18.67 4.32 8.87
CA TRP A 79 -19.58 4.91 7.88
C TRP A 79 -19.32 6.41 7.81
N PHE A 80 -19.65 7.03 6.67
CA PHE A 80 -19.65 8.49 6.49
C PHE A 80 -21.07 8.90 6.12
N GLY A 81 -21.82 9.39 7.12
CA GLY A 81 -23.27 9.57 7.01
C GLY A 81 -23.97 8.24 6.71
N GLU A 82 -24.77 8.20 5.65
CA GLU A 82 -25.46 6.99 5.18
C GLU A 82 -24.61 6.11 4.24
N THR A 83 -23.39 6.55 3.88
CA THR A 83 -22.51 5.82 2.95
C THR A 83 -21.55 4.92 3.71
N GLY A 84 -21.49 3.64 3.33
CA GLY A 84 -20.58 2.66 3.91
C GLY A 84 -21.07 1.21 3.75
N PRO A 85 -20.42 0.25 4.44
CA PRO A 85 -19.30 0.44 5.36
C PRO A 85 -17.93 0.59 4.66
N PHE A 86 -16.97 1.18 5.38
CA PHE A 86 -15.57 1.36 4.96
C PHE A 86 -14.58 0.85 6.02
N ALA A 87 -13.35 0.56 5.59
CA ALA A 87 -12.23 0.27 6.48
C ALA A 87 -11.33 1.52 6.60
N LEU A 88 -11.28 2.12 7.78
CA LEU A 88 -10.39 3.24 8.08
C LEU A 88 -9.14 2.74 8.78
N LYS A 89 -7.98 2.77 8.10
CA LYS A 89 -6.68 2.43 8.68
C LYS A 89 -5.98 3.70 9.15
N VAL A 90 -5.64 3.78 10.42
CA VAL A 90 -4.88 4.87 11.03
C VAL A 90 -3.50 4.36 11.39
N PHE A 91 -2.45 5.05 10.94
CA PHE A 91 -1.07 4.63 11.19
C PHE A 91 -0.60 5.04 12.58
N TRP A 92 0.26 4.25 13.22
CA TRP A 92 0.80 4.62 14.54
C TRP A 92 1.81 5.76 14.48
N ASP A 93 2.61 5.77 13.42
CA ASP A 93 3.71 6.69 13.22
C ASP A 93 3.19 7.95 12.52
N THR A 94 3.39 9.12 13.15
CA THR A 94 2.99 10.44 12.61
C THR A 94 4.13 11.13 11.86
N GLU A 95 5.34 10.65 12.08
CA GLU A 95 6.60 11.07 11.49
C GLU A 95 7.38 9.80 11.11
N PRO A 96 8.40 9.91 10.24
CA PRO A 96 9.27 8.78 9.98
C PRO A 96 9.87 8.21 11.28
N PRO A 97 10.03 6.88 11.39
CA PRO A 97 10.64 6.26 12.57
C PRO A 97 12.06 6.79 12.77
N ASP A 98 12.55 6.84 14.00
CA ASP A 98 13.90 7.30 14.37
C ASP A 98 14.99 6.21 14.21
N PHE A 99 14.62 5.07 13.63
CA PHE A 99 15.50 3.94 13.35
C PHE A 99 15.29 3.42 11.93
N ARG A 100 16.25 2.62 11.44
CA ARG A 100 16.28 2.10 10.06
C ARG A 100 15.13 1.13 9.75
N HIS A 101 13.99 1.70 9.39
CA HIS A 101 12.79 1.00 8.98
C HIS A 101 11.99 1.86 8.01
N TYR A 102 11.04 1.25 7.29
CA TYR A 102 10.17 2.02 6.42
C TYR A 102 9.14 2.82 7.24
N TYR A 103 8.70 3.94 6.68
CA TYR A 103 7.55 4.68 7.20
C TYR A 103 6.25 4.08 6.64
N ALA A 104 5.41 3.54 7.52
CA ALA A 104 4.24 2.75 7.12
C ALA A 104 3.22 3.54 6.31
N ALA A 105 2.86 4.75 6.79
CA ALA A 105 1.93 5.62 6.07
C ALA A 105 2.46 5.95 4.66
N GLN A 106 3.75 6.27 4.54
CA GLN A 106 4.40 6.54 3.26
C GLN A 106 4.28 5.35 2.30
N ARG A 107 4.69 4.16 2.73
CA ARG A 107 4.66 2.96 1.88
C ARG A 107 3.25 2.66 1.38
N GLU A 108 2.27 2.67 2.28
CA GLU A 108 0.90 2.29 1.94
C GLU A 108 0.22 3.32 1.05
N CYS A 109 0.46 4.62 1.28
CA CYS A 109 0.01 5.68 0.38
C CYS A 109 0.62 5.55 -1.02
N GLN A 110 1.93 5.32 -1.11
CA GLN A 110 2.61 5.18 -2.40
C GLN A 110 2.12 3.95 -3.17
N ASN A 111 1.97 2.80 -2.51
CA ASN A 111 1.44 1.61 -3.16
C ASN A 111 -0.01 1.82 -3.63
N ALA A 112 -0.87 2.44 -2.81
CA ALA A 112 -2.24 2.75 -3.19
C ALA A 112 -2.31 3.71 -4.40
N ALA A 113 -1.50 4.77 -4.40
CA ALA A 113 -1.43 5.71 -5.51
C ALA A 113 -0.93 5.03 -6.81
N VAL A 114 0.09 4.17 -6.72
CA VAL A 114 0.58 3.40 -7.88
C VAL A 114 -0.50 2.49 -8.45
N PHE A 115 -1.26 1.79 -7.60
CA PHE A 115 -2.38 0.98 -8.07
C PHE A 115 -3.46 1.79 -8.77
N GLN A 116 -3.81 2.98 -8.25
CA GLN A 116 -4.77 3.87 -8.93
C GLN A 116 -4.27 4.35 -10.29
N MET A 117 -2.96 4.62 -10.43
CA MET A 117 -2.36 5.00 -11.71
C MET A 117 -2.33 3.81 -12.68
N ILE A 118 -2.02 2.60 -12.22
CA ILE A 118 -2.07 1.39 -13.05
C ILE A 118 -3.50 1.13 -13.54
N GLU A 119 -4.49 1.19 -12.66
CA GLU A 119 -5.90 1.00 -13.00
C GLU A 119 -6.36 2.01 -14.06
N ALA A 120 -6.03 3.29 -13.87
CA ALA A 120 -6.36 4.35 -14.83
C ALA A 120 -5.64 4.18 -16.17
N ALA A 121 -4.36 3.79 -16.16
CA ALA A 121 -3.60 3.51 -17.37
C ALA A 121 -4.20 2.34 -18.17
N ILE A 122 -4.60 1.26 -17.49
CA ILE A 122 -5.26 0.10 -18.12
C ILE A 122 -6.60 0.53 -18.73
N ALA A 123 -7.42 1.29 -18.00
CA ALA A 123 -8.70 1.79 -18.50
C ALA A 123 -8.53 2.66 -19.74
N GLN A 124 -7.55 3.57 -19.74
CA GLN A 124 -7.24 4.42 -20.89
C GLN A 124 -6.72 3.60 -22.09
N ALA A 125 -5.82 2.65 -21.84
CA ALA A 125 -5.30 1.74 -22.86
C ALA A 125 -6.41 0.93 -23.55
N ALA A 126 -7.43 0.51 -22.79
CA ALA A 126 -8.60 -0.18 -23.32
C ALA A 126 -9.44 0.72 -24.25
N VAL A 127 -9.68 1.98 -23.86
CA VAL A 127 -10.38 2.98 -24.71
C VAL A 127 -9.62 3.22 -26.02
N GLU A 128 -8.29 3.26 -25.95
CA GLU A 128 -7.43 3.47 -27.12
C GLU A 128 -7.19 2.21 -27.96
N SER A 129 -7.68 1.04 -27.50
CA SER A 129 -7.39 -0.27 -28.11
C SER A 129 -5.88 -0.54 -28.28
N LYS A 130 -5.09 -0.10 -27.30
CA LYS A 130 -3.63 -0.24 -27.26
C LYS A 130 -3.21 -0.89 -25.95
N PRO A 131 -3.12 -2.23 -25.87
CA PRO A 131 -2.81 -2.93 -24.63
C PRO A 131 -1.42 -2.54 -24.10
N ILE A 132 -1.29 -2.48 -22.77
CA ILE A 132 -0.01 -2.20 -22.12
C ILE A 132 0.84 -3.47 -22.17
N ARG A 133 2.04 -3.37 -22.73
CA ARG A 133 2.99 -4.49 -22.82
C ARG A 133 4.10 -4.33 -21.80
N VAL A 134 4.32 -5.35 -21.00
CA VAL A 134 5.37 -5.40 -19.98
C VAL A 134 6.28 -6.60 -20.23
N LEU A 135 7.50 -6.60 -19.70
CA LEU A 135 8.38 -7.78 -19.78
C LEU A 135 7.70 -8.98 -19.14
N ALA A 136 7.75 -10.13 -19.81
CA ALA A 136 7.11 -11.38 -19.38
C ALA A 136 7.80 -12.02 -18.17
N ASN A 137 9.11 -11.77 -18.01
CA ASN A 137 9.95 -12.40 -16.99
C ASN A 137 10.94 -11.41 -16.35
N PRO A 138 10.47 -10.33 -15.70
CA PRO A 138 11.33 -9.34 -15.07
C PRO A 138 12.01 -9.92 -13.82
N LYS A 139 13.33 -9.73 -13.70
CA LYS A 139 14.17 -10.33 -12.63
C LYS A 139 14.96 -9.30 -11.84
N SER A 140 15.18 -8.13 -12.41
CA SER A 140 16.01 -7.08 -11.82
C SER A 140 15.18 -5.86 -11.38
N LYS A 141 15.79 -5.01 -10.55
CA LYS A 141 15.17 -3.74 -10.17
C LYS A 141 14.94 -2.82 -11.37
N GLN A 142 15.81 -2.89 -12.38
CA GLN A 142 15.68 -2.08 -13.57
C GLN A 142 14.52 -2.55 -14.43
N GLU A 143 14.35 -3.87 -14.61
CA GLU A 143 13.20 -4.45 -15.32
C GLU A 143 11.89 -4.20 -14.57
N ALA A 144 11.88 -4.30 -13.23
CA ALA A 144 10.69 -3.95 -12.43
C ALA A 144 10.27 -2.49 -12.64
N ARG A 145 11.25 -1.57 -12.74
CA ARG A 145 11.00 -0.15 -13.05
C ARG A 145 10.57 0.05 -14.48
N TYR A 146 11.11 -0.72 -15.43
CA TYR A 146 10.72 -0.69 -16.83
C TYR A 146 9.26 -1.15 -16.99
N ASN A 147 8.87 -2.24 -16.33
CA ASN A 147 7.49 -2.69 -16.33
C ASN A 147 6.54 -1.67 -15.69
N LEU A 148 6.92 -1.07 -14.56
CA LEU A 148 6.12 0.01 -13.95
C LEU A 148 6.02 1.22 -14.89
N TYR A 149 7.09 1.56 -15.59
CA TYR A 149 7.12 2.65 -16.56
C TYR A 149 6.21 2.41 -17.76
N ALA A 150 5.99 1.16 -18.18
CA ALA A 150 5.11 0.82 -19.31
C ALA A 150 3.66 1.33 -19.13
N PHE A 151 3.24 1.61 -17.89
CA PHE A 151 1.93 2.20 -17.59
C PHE A 151 1.88 3.72 -17.79
N SER A 152 3.01 4.40 -18.00
CA SER A 152 3.05 5.85 -18.12
C SER A 152 2.57 6.35 -19.48
N ASP A 153 2.05 7.58 -19.51
CA ASP A 153 1.58 8.21 -20.76
C ASP A 153 2.68 8.25 -21.82
N GLU A 154 3.91 8.56 -21.41
CA GLU A 154 5.09 8.62 -22.27
C GLU A 154 5.45 7.24 -22.84
N ALA A 155 5.38 6.19 -22.02
CA ALA A 155 5.69 4.83 -22.46
C ALA A 155 4.65 4.29 -23.45
N ARG A 156 3.36 4.60 -23.23
CA ARG A 156 2.27 4.15 -24.11
C ARG A 156 2.30 4.82 -25.50
N LEU A 157 2.97 5.97 -25.63
CA LEU A 157 3.22 6.61 -26.93
C LEU A 157 4.40 6.00 -27.70
N MET A 158 5.27 5.25 -27.02
CA MET A 158 6.43 4.61 -27.64
C MET A 158 6.09 3.20 -28.14
N SER A 159 6.76 2.79 -29.21
CA SER A 159 6.68 1.41 -29.69
C SER A 159 7.52 0.50 -28.79
N CYS A 160 6.93 -0.61 -28.35
CA CYS A 160 7.66 -1.64 -27.62
C CYS A 160 8.64 -2.34 -28.58
N PRO A 161 9.92 -2.51 -28.21
CA PRO A 161 10.88 -3.26 -29.03
C PRO A 161 10.39 -4.69 -29.31
N GLU A 162 10.50 -5.14 -30.56
CA GLU A 162 10.02 -6.48 -31.00
C GLU A 162 10.84 -7.63 -30.43
N ASP A 163 12.07 -7.38 -30.00
CA ASP A 163 13.02 -8.36 -29.48
C ASP A 163 12.77 -8.75 -28.01
N LEU A 164 11.87 -8.04 -27.32
CA LEU A 164 11.56 -8.29 -25.92
C LEU A 164 10.39 -9.27 -25.75
N GLU A 165 10.61 -10.32 -24.97
CA GLU A 165 9.54 -11.20 -24.51
C GLU A 165 8.61 -10.41 -23.58
N THR A 166 7.40 -10.13 -24.07
CA THR A 166 6.42 -9.28 -23.40
C THR A 166 5.08 -9.97 -23.26
N VAL A 167 4.34 -9.56 -22.24
CA VAL A 167 2.94 -9.95 -22.01
C VAL A 167 2.06 -8.71 -21.98
N GLU A 168 0.83 -8.86 -22.41
CA GLU A 168 -0.18 -7.81 -22.33
C GLU A 168 -0.82 -7.79 -20.93
N VAL A 169 -0.99 -6.60 -20.40
CA VAL A 169 -1.75 -6.34 -19.18
C VAL A 169 -3.00 -5.58 -19.57
N THR A 170 -4.11 -6.31 -19.70
CA THR A 170 -5.40 -5.79 -20.16
C THR A 170 -6.40 -5.58 -19.03
N SER A 171 -6.13 -6.15 -17.86
CA SER A 171 -6.99 -6.03 -16.67
C SER A 171 -6.15 -6.03 -15.41
N MET A 172 -6.71 -5.45 -14.35
CA MET A 172 -6.19 -5.51 -12.99
C MET A 172 -7.05 -6.47 -12.18
N PRO A 173 -6.45 -7.45 -11.45
CA PRO A 173 -7.22 -8.33 -10.58
C PRO A 173 -7.82 -7.54 -9.42
N ARG A 174 -8.66 -8.18 -8.61
CA ARG A 174 -9.40 -7.48 -7.57
C ARG A 174 -8.51 -7.00 -6.42
N PHE A 175 -8.27 -5.69 -6.35
CA PHE A 175 -7.74 -5.02 -5.17
C PHE A 175 -8.84 -4.21 -4.49
N ARG A 176 -8.80 -4.09 -3.17
CA ARG A 176 -9.74 -3.22 -2.42
C ARG A 176 -9.62 -1.78 -2.93
N ARG A 177 -10.75 -1.09 -3.06
CA ARG A 177 -10.75 0.31 -3.51
C ARG A 177 -10.15 1.22 -2.43
N CYS A 178 -9.27 2.14 -2.83
CA CYS A 178 -8.75 3.21 -1.98
C CYS A 178 -9.54 4.49 -2.27
N TYR A 179 -10.05 5.14 -1.22
CA TYR A 179 -10.81 6.40 -1.30
C TYR A 179 -9.98 7.61 -0.87
N GLY A 180 -8.69 7.43 -0.60
CA GLY A 180 -7.75 8.50 -0.30
C GLY A 180 -7.41 8.64 1.17
N TRP A 181 -6.55 9.61 1.46
CA TRP A 181 -6.06 9.85 2.82
C TRP A 181 -6.89 10.90 3.56
N LEU A 182 -6.83 10.81 4.89
CA LEU A 182 -7.40 11.74 5.85
C LEU A 182 -6.37 12.05 6.96
N LYS A 183 -6.59 13.15 7.67
CA LYS A 183 -5.86 13.52 8.88
C LYS A 183 -6.80 13.57 10.07
N PHE A 184 -6.36 13.02 11.19
CA PHE A 184 -7.14 12.98 12.43
C PHE A 184 -6.31 13.50 13.59
N SER A 185 -6.88 14.41 14.38
CA SER A 185 -6.33 14.70 15.71
C SER A 185 -6.42 13.47 16.60
N GLY A 186 -5.38 13.22 17.38
CA GLY A 186 -5.34 12.17 18.40
C GLY A 186 -6.49 12.26 19.42
N GLU A 187 -7.02 13.45 19.66
CA GLU A 187 -8.17 13.67 20.53
C GLU A 187 -9.43 12.94 20.04
N VAL A 188 -9.63 12.80 18.72
CA VAL A 188 -10.76 12.05 18.16
C VAL A 188 -10.75 10.62 18.70
N PHE A 189 -9.59 9.96 18.65
CA PHE A 189 -9.46 8.56 19.08
C PHE A 189 -9.52 8.39 20.60
N LYS A 190 -9.07 9.39 21.36
CA LYS A 190 -9.16 9.39 22.82
C LYS A 190 -10.61 9.54 23.30
N ASN A 191 -11.41 10.31 22.57
CA ASN A 191 -12.81 10.57 22.88
C ASN A 191 -13.77 9.47 22.40
N LEU A 192 -13.29 8.48 21.62
CA LEU A 192 -14.09 7.31 21.29
C LEU A 192 -14.57 6.56 22.54
N PRO A 193 -15.76 5.90 22.48
CA PRO A 193 -16.18 4.94 23.49
C PRO A 193 -15.08 3.90 23.77
N PHE A 194 -14.96 3.45 25.01
CA PHE A 194 -13.88 2.55 25.44
C PHE A 194 -13.72 1.31 24.55
N GLU A 195 -14.84 0.72 24.13
CA GLU A 195 -14.87 -0.45 23.24
C GLU A 195 -14.29 -0.16 21.86
N LEU A 196 -14.34 1.09 21.40
CA LEU A 196 -13.82 1.54 20.10
C LEU A 196 -12.41 2.12 20.19
N ARG A 197 -11.86 2.36 21.38
CA ARG A 197 -10.49 2.88 21.52
C ARG A 197 -9.45 1.88 21.01
N ALA A 198 -8.46 2.40 20.29
CA ALA A 198 -7.26 1.64 19.95
C ALA A 198 -6.54 1.24 21.24
N HIS A 199 -6.41 -0.06 21.47
CA HIS A 199 -5.69 -0.56 22.63
C HIS A 199 -4.19 -0.41 22.40
N PRO A 200 -3.42 0.06 23.39
CA PRO A 200 -1.97 -0.01 23.31
C PRO A 200 -1.55 -1.45 23.00
N ARG A 201 -0.67 -1.61 22.01
CA ARG A 201 -0.21 -2.93 21.58
C ARG A 201 1.29 -2.99 21.64
N THR A 202 1.80 -4.06 22.23
CA THR A 202 3.21 -4.42 22.10
C THR A 202 3.34 -5.41 20.95
N VAL A 203 3.60 -4.90 19.75
CA VAL A 203 3.89 -5.76 18.60
C VAL A 203 5.39 -5.95 18.55
N SER A 204 5.85 -7.18 18.76
CA SER A 204 7.26 -7.53 18.61
C SER A 204 8.24 -6.79 19.54
N LYS A 205 7.77 -6.43 20.75
CA LYS A 205 8.44 -5.59 21.76
C LYS A 205 8.44 -4.08 21.45
N ILE A 206 7.77 -3.64 20.39
CA ILE A 206 7.51 -2.22 20.12
C ILE A 206 6.17 -1.85 20.71
N GLN A 207 6.16 -0.90 21.62
CA GLN A 207 4.94 -0.34 22.16
C GLN A 207 4.32 0.65 21.16
N ARG A 208 3.07 0.40 20.78
CA ARG A 208 2.28 1.23 19.88
C ARG A 208 1.08 1.78 20.64
N SER A 209 0.85 3.09 20.53
CA SER A 209 -0.30 3.77 21.09
C SER A 209 -0.63 5.04 20.31
N ILE A 210 -1.87 5.51 20.44
CA ILE A 210 -2.26 6.83 19.97
C ILE A 210 -2.07 7.84 21.12
N SER A 211 -1.40 8.95 20.82
CA SER A 211 -1.27 10.13 21.67
C SER A 211 -2.31 11.16 21.26
N SER A 212 -2.93 11.84 22.22
CA SER A 212 -3.95 12.83 21.90
C SER A 212 -3.38 14.15 21.37
N SER A 213 -2.09 14.39 21.58
CA SER A 213 -1.37 15.60 21.15
C SER A 213 -0.84 15.57 19.71
N LYS A 214 -1.08 14.49 18.96
CA LYS A 214 -0.51 14.29 17.63
C LYS A 214 -1.58 14.23 16.55
N GLU A 215 -1.20 14.52 15.32
CA GLU A 215 -2.03 14.35 14.14
C GLU A 215 -1.63 13.08 13.39
N TYR A 216 -2.62 12.25 13.09
CA TYR A 216 -2.46 10.94 12.50
C TYR A 216 -2.91 10.94 11.04
N THR A 217 -2.11 10.31 10.19
CA THR A 217 -2.53 9.97 8.83
C THR A 217 -3.39 8.72 8.87
N ALA A 218 -4.48 8.74 8.11
CA ALA A 218 -5.36 7.61 7.89
C ALA A 218 -5.65 7.43 6.40
N ILE A 219 -6.06 6.23 6.00
CA ILE A 219 -6.54 5.95 4.65
C ILE A 219 -7.90 5.26 4.76
N VAL A 220 -8.83 5.71 3.91
CA VAL A 220 -10.15 5.10 3.76
C VAL A 220 -10.07 4.08 2.64
N TYR A 221 -10.40 2.84 2.96
CA TYR A 221 -10.51 1.76 2.01
C TYR A 221 -11.93 1.23 1.97
N GLU A 222 -12.25 0.55 0.88
CA GLU A 222 -13.34 -0.40 0.84
C GLU A 222 -13.23 -1.39 2.01
N TYR A 223 -14.36 -1.63 2.67
CA TYR A 223 -14.46 -2.72 3.63
C TYR A 223 -14.67 -4.04 2.90
N VAL A 224 -13.70 -4.94 3.02
CA VAL A 224 -13.78 -6.31 2.51
C VAL A 224 -14.23 -7.22 3.63
N GLU A 225 -15.32 -7.96 3.41
CA GLU A 225 -15.83 -8.94 4.36
C GLU A 225 -14.84 -10.09 4.58
N GLU A 226 -14.87 -10.63 5.79
CA GLU A 226 -14.12 -11.85 6.10
C GLU A 226 -14.61 -13.00 5.22
N GLY A 227 -13.67 -13.79 4.74
CA GLY A 227 -13.94 -14.94 3.90
C GLY A 227 -12.66 -15.69 3.59
N GLU A 228 -12.82 -16.94 3.17
CA GLU A 228 -11.71 -17.81 2.79
C GLU A 228 -10.97 -17.24 1.58
N ASN A 229 -9.66 -17.44 1.55
CA ASN A 229 -8.82 -17.00 0.44
C ASN A 229 -8.71 -18.14 -0.57
N ASP A 230 -9.19 -17.90 -1.79
CA ASP A 230 -8.93 -18.77 -2.93
C ASP A 230 -7.46 -18.63 -3.35
N GLU A 231 -6.74 -19.75 -3.34
CA GLU A 231 -5.31 -19.78 -3.65
C GLU A 231 -4.98 -19.28 -5.06
N ALA A 232 -5.80 -19.63 -6.05
CA ALA A 232 -5.57 -19.22 -7.43
C ALA A 232 -5.78 -17.71 -7.61
N VAL A 233 -6.77 -17.13 -6.93
CA VAL A 233 -6.99 -15.68 -6.91
C VAL A 233 -5.80 -14.95 -6.26
N VAL A 234 -5.28 -15.48 -5.15
CA VAL A 234 -4.10 -14.91 -4.46
C VAL A 234 -2.86 -14.93 -5.36
N GLU A 235 -2.63 -16.04 -6.07
CA GLU A 235 -1.52 -16.17 -7.03
C GLU A 235 -1.70 -15.27 -8.26
N GLU A 236 -2.93 -15.04 -8.72
CA GLU A 236 -3.21 -14.09 -9.79
C GLU A 236 -2.85 -12.65 -9.38
N VAL A 237 -3.26 -12.24 -8.16
CA VAL A 237 -2.92 -10.94 -7.58
C VAL A 237 -1.40 -10.80 -7.42
N ASP A 238 -0.72 -11.84 -6.94
CA ASP A 238 0.75 -11.87 -6.85
C ASP A 238 1.41 -11.71 -8.21
N ARG A 239 0.98 -12.49 -9.20
CA ARG A 239 1.52 -12.43 -10.57
C ARG A 239 1.38 -11.03 -11.14
N PHE A 240 0.23 -10.39 -10.94
CA PHE A 240 0.01 -9.01 -11.34
C PHE A 240 0.97 -8.05 -10.63
N CYS A 241 1.15 -8.18 -9.31
CA CYS A 241 2.11 -7.38 -8.55
C CYS A 241 3.54 -7.53 -9.08
N TRP A 242 3.98 -8.77 -9.36
CA TRP A 242 5.30 -9.03 -9.92
C TRP A 242 5.45 -8.39 -11.31
N LEU A 243 4.48 -8.59 -12.21
CA LEU A 243 4.51 -8.00 -13.56
C LEU A 243 4.49 -6.47 -13.52
N THR A 244 3.84 -5.85 -12.54
CA THR A 244 3.77 -4.39 -12.37
C THR A 244 4.92 -3.81 -11.53
N GLY A 245 5.93 -4.62 -11.20
CA GLY A 245 7.18 -4.17 -10.58
C GLY A 245 7.16 -4.11 -9.04
N PHE A 246 6.12 -4.63 -8.40
CA PHE A 246 6.07 -4.77 -6.94
C PHE A 246 6.88 -5.97 -6.49
N SER A 247 7.60 -5.82 -5.37
CA SER A 247 8.24 -6.92 -4.66
C SER A 247 7.54 -7.16 -3.34
N HIS A 248 7.58 -8.41 -2.88
CA HIS A 248 7.11 -8.75 -1.54
C HIS A 248 8.05 -8.24 -0.46
N ASN A 249 7.47 -7.99 0.71
CA ASN A 249 8.23 -7.95 1.94
C ASN A 249 8.67 -9.38 2.35
N LEU A 250 9.18 -9.54 3.58
CA LEU A 250 9.74 -10.83 4.05
C LEU A 250 8.86 -11.50 5.12
N SER A 251 7.60 -11.11 5.22
CA SER A 251 6.67 -11.62 6.22
C SER A 251 5.23 -11.55 5.70
N PRO A 252 4.91 -12.24 4.58
CA PRO A 252 3.54 -12.37 4.13
C PRO A 252 2.74 -13.11 5.20
N ALA A 253 1.45 -12.80 5.33
CA ALA A 253 0.61 -13.42 6.35
C ALA A 253 -0.84 -13.55 5.86
N THR A 254 -1.48 -14.69 6.14
CA THR A 254 -2.88 -14.97 5.77
C THR A 254 -3.83 -13.87 6.23
N ARG A 255 -3.61 -13.32 7.44
CA ARG A 255 -4.44 -12.23 8.02
C ARG A 255 -4.46 -10.93 7.20
N ASN A 256 -3.52 -10.77 6.27
CA ASN A 256 -3.46 -9.61 5.38
C ASN A 256 -4.30 -9.82 4.12
N TRP A 257 -4.98 -10.96 4.00
CA TRP A 257 -5.86 -11.32 2.90
C TRP A 257 -7.26 -11.65 3.41
N LYS A 258 -8.28 -11.17 2.71
CA LYS A 258 -9.69 -11.47 3.00
C LYS A 258 -10.42 -11.72 1.70
N SER A 259 -11.08 -12.88 1.57
CA SER A 259 -11.84 -13.22 0.36
C SER A 259 -10.99 -13.07 -0.93
N GLY A 260 -9.71 -13.43 -0.88
CA GLY A 260 -8.76 -13.28 -2.01
C GLY A 260 -8.23 -11.86 -2.24
N VAL A 261 -8.58 -10.88 -1.40
CA VAL A 261 -8.15 -9.48 -1.55
C VAL A 261 -7.07 -9.12 -0.53
N LEU A 262 -5.96 -8.54 -0.99
CA LEU A 262 -4.91 -8.00 -0.13
C LEU A 262 -5.41 -6.73 0.60
N VAL A 263 -5.51 -6.81 1.93
CA VAL A 263 -5.98 -5.72 2.80
C VAL A 263 -4.87 -5.01 3.58
N ASP A 264 -3.61 -5.42 3.44
CA ASP A 264 -2.47 -4.65 3.94
C ASP A 264 -1.48 -4.38 2.81
N LEU A 265 -1.56 -3.19 2.21
CA LEU A 265 -0.67 -2.85 1.09
C LEU A 265 0.77 -2.61 1.54
N ALA A 266 1.07 -2.57 2.85
CA ALA A 266 2.45 -2.50 3.33
C ALA A 266 3.23 -3.80 3.10
N ASP A 267 2.54 -4.89 2.72
CA ASP A 267 3.14 -6.19 2.39
C ASP A 267 3.91 -6.24 1.08
N ILE A 268 3.60 -5.32 0.19
CA ILE A 268 4.29 -5.16 -1.08
C ILE A 268 5.03 -3.83 -1.12
N ILE A 269 5.95 -3.69 -2.07
CA ILE A 269 6.75 -2.48 -2.26
C ILE A 269 6.88 -2.26 -3.75
N TYR A 270 6.39 -1.12 -4.25
CA TYR A 270 6.55 -0.74 -5.66
C TYR A 270 8.03 -0.55 -6.05
N ALA A 271 8.35 -0.62 -7.35
CA ALA A 271 9.72 -0.69 -7.88
C ALA A 271 10.69 0.45 -7.45
N ARG A 272 10.14 1.60 -7.02
CA ARG A 272 10.91 2.75 -6.52
C ARG A 272 10.78 2.95 -5.00
N GLY A 273 9.95 2.18 -4.32
CA GLY A 273 9.73 2.27 -2.88
C GLY A 273 10.93 1.84 -2.04
N TYR A 274 11.04 2.45 -0.86
CA TYR A 274 12.08 2.10 0.11
C TYR A 274 11.89 0.67 0.62
N GLY A 275 12.98 -0.10 0.56
CA GLY A 275 13.01 -1.49 1.01
C GLY A 275 12.66 -2.51 -0.07
N TRP A 276 12.42 -2.10 -1.32
CA TRP A 276 12.29 -3.02 -2.46
C TRP A 276 13.55 -3.87 -2.62
N ARG A 277 13.43 -5.18 -2.83
CA ARG A 277 14.56 -6.11 -2.94
C ARG A 277 14.42 -7.07 -4.11
N GLN A 278 15.51 -7.24 -4.86
CA GLN A 278 15.56 -8.19 -5.97
C GLN A 278 15.34 -9.64 -5.49
N GLY A 279 15.89 -10.02 -4.34
CA GLY A 279 15.71 -11.36 -3.78
C GLY A 279 14.27 -11.71 -3.39
N THR A 280 13.37 -10.72 -3.30
CA THR A 280 11.93 -10.94 -3.06
C THR A 280 11.06 -10.59 -4.27
N TYR A 281 11.67 -10.19 -5.38
CA TYR A 281 11.00 -9.87 -6.63
C TYR A 281 10.93 -11.11 -7.54
N LYS A 282 9.90 -11.91 -7.32
CA LYS A 282 9.60 -13.13 -8.09
C LYS A 282 8.15 -13.53 -7.81
N PRO A 283 7.50 -14.28 -8.71
CA PRO A 283 6.21 -14.90 -8.44
C PRO A 283 6.26 -15.77 -7.18
N ARG A 284 5.19 -15.77 -6.42
CA ARG A 284 5.01 -16.54 -5.19
C ARG A 284 3.75 -17.38 -5.30
N THR A 285 3.81 -18.58 -4.74
CA THR A 285 2.64 -19.45 -4.59
C THR A 285 1.79 -19.00 -3.41
N ALA A 286 0.51 -19.39 -3.41
CA ALA A 286 -0.39 -19.15 -2.29
C ALA A 286 0.16 -19.74 -0.99
N GLU A 287 0.76 -20.93 -1.04
CA GLU A 287 1.44 -21.56 0.11
C GLU A 287 2.49 -20.65 0.77
N TYR A 288 3.23 -19.87 -0.04
CA TYR A 288 4.22 -18.93 0.48
C TYR A 288 3.58 -17.64 1.02
N ILE A 289 2.42 -17.23 0.48
CA ILE A 289 1.76 -15.97 0.81
C ILE A 289 0.84 -16.14 2.03
N LEU A 290 0.05 -17.20 2.06
CA LEU A 290 -0.98 -17.52 3.05
C LEU A 290 -0.36 -18.31 4.22
N VAL A 291 0.66 -17.74 4.83
CA VAL A 291 1.32 -18.34 6.01
C VAL A 291 0.66 -17.82 7.30
N GLU A 292 0.33 -18.74 8.19
CA GLU A 292 -0.13 -18.44 9.54
C GLU A 292 1.06 -18.08 10.46
N TRP A 293 1.06 -16.86 11.02
CA TRP A 293 2.09 -16.36 11.95
C TRP A 293 1.51 -15.71 13.20
#